data_AF-A0A975I230-F1
#
_entry.id   AF-A0A975I230-F1
#
_cell.length_a   1.000
_cell.length_b   1.000
_cell.length_c   1.000
_cell.angle_alpha   90.00
_cell.angle_beta   90.00
_cell.angle_gamma   90.00
#
_symmetry.space_group_name_H-M   'P 1'
#
loop_
_entity.id
_entity.type
_entity.pdbx_description
1 polymer ?
#
loop_
_entity_poly.entity_id
_entity_poly.type
_entity_poly.pdbx_seq_one_letter_code
_entity_poly.pdbx_strand_id
1 'polypeptide(L)'
;MEDHRLWLEIVGTPLPTVRLQVELAAVYKPVYGASGLSADMWRMELAELANYRYFHGTGKLSMAQLFLLQGYSLVKFLRRLLIVRLLRRV
;
A
#
# COMPACT_ATOMS: atom_id res chain seq x y z
N MET A 1 4.02 0.37 5.36
CA MET A 1 3.78 -0.92 6.05
C MET A 1 4.95 -1.81 5.73
N GLU A 2 5.72 -2.24 6.74
CA GLU A 2 6.95 -3.02 6.55
C GLU A 2 6.70 -4.33 5.77
N ASP A 3 5.54 -4.96 5.98
CA ASP A 3 5.22 -6.26 5.35
C ASP A 3 4.92 -6.17 3.84
N HIS A 4 4.51 -5.00 3.34
CA HIS A 4 4.02 -4.90 1.95
C HIS A 4 5.14 -5.19 0.94
N ARG A 5 6.38 -4.78 1.23
CA ARG A 5 7.52 -5.03 0.36
C ARG A 5 7.82 -6.53 0.27
N LEU A 6 7.82 -7.24 1.40
CA LEU A 6 8.04 -8.68 1.46
C LEU A 6 7.03 -9.41 0.57
N TRP A 7 5.74 -9.05 0.66
CA TRP A 7 4.71 -9.66 -0.19
C TRP A 7 4.93 -9.40 -1.69
N LEU A 8 5.32 -8.17 -2.07
CA LEU A 8 5.64 -7.86 -3.47
C LEU A 8 6.87 -8.63 -3.96
N GLU A 9 7.87 -8.84 -3.11
CA GLU A 9 9.03 -9.67 -3.44
C GLU A 9 8.64 -11.13 -3.65
N ILE A 10 7.83 -11.70 -2.76
CA ILE A 10 7.33 -13.08 -2.86
C ILE A 10 6.54 -13.29 -4.15
N VAL A 11 5.58 -12.40 -4.44
CA VAL A 11 4.76 -12.47 -5.67
C VAL A 11 5.62 -12.26 -6.92
N GLY A 12 6.67 -11.45 -6.82
CA GLY A 12 7.61 -11.19 -7.91
C GLY A 12 8.67 -12.27 -8.11
N THR A 13 8.61 -13.39 -7.38
CA THR A 13 9.47 -14.56 -7.64
C THR A 13 8.91 -15.40 -8.80
N PRO A 14 9.73 -16.22 -9.48
CA PRO A 14 9.26 -17.13 -10.52
C PRO A 14 8.44 -18.32 -9.98
N LEU A 15 8.10 -18.31 -8.69
CA LEU A 15 7.32 -19.37 -8.06
C LEU A 15 5.82 -19.09 -8.19
N PRO A 16 4.99 -20.13 -8.34
CA PRO A 16 3.55 -19.96 -8.38
C PRO A 16 3.05 -19.41 -7.04
N THR A 17 2.32 -18.29 -7.08
CA THR A 17 1.62 -17.73 -5.92
C THR A 17 0.14 -18.04 -6.03
N VAL A 18 -0.46 -18.55 -4.96
CA VAL A 18 -1.90 -18.85 -4.90
C VAL A 18 -2.58 -17.93 -3.90
N ARG A 19 -3.70 -17.31 -4.31
CA ARG A 19 -4.58 -16.56 -3.41
C ARG A 19 -5.66 -17.48 -2.86
N LEU A 20 -5.58 -17.78 -1.56
CA LEU A 20 -6.63 -18.53 -0.87
C LEU A 20 -7.88 -17.67 -0.71
N GLN A 21 -9.04 -18.18 -1.13
CA GLN A 21 -10.34 -17.50 -1.01
C GLN A 21 -11.06 -17.94 0.27
N VAL A 22 -10.35 -17.89 1.40
CA VAL A 22 -10.89 -18.20 2.72
C VAL A 22 -10.52 -17.09 3.69
N GLU A 23 -11.35 -16.90 4.71
CA GLU A 23 -11.10 -15.91 5.75
C GLU A 23 -9.95 -16.39 6.65
N LEU A 24 -8.79 -15.72 6.54
CA LEU A 24 -7.59 -16.08 7.30
C LEU A 24 -7.38 -15.19 8.54
N ALA A 25 -7.97 -14.00 8.56
CA ALA A 25 -7.78 -13.03 9.65
C ALA A 25 -9.01 -12.13 9.81
N ALA A 26 -9.32 -11.79 11.07
CA ALA A 26 -10.33 -10.80 11.42
C ALA A 26 -9.64 -9.52 11.91
N VAL A 27 -10.06 -8.37 11.38
CA VAL A 27 -9.54 -7.05 11.78
C VAL A 27 -10.63 -6.30 12.54
N TYR A 28 -10.42 -6.12 13.85
CA TYR A 28 -11.39 -5.50 14.76
C TYR A 28 -11.20 -3.98 14.94
N LYS A 29 -10.28 -3.38 14.19
CA LYS A 29 -10.02 -1.93 14.21
C LYS A 29 -10.16 -1.33 12.81
N PRO A 30 -10.50 -0.04 12.69
CA PRO A 30 -10.44 0.63 11.39
C PRO A 30 -9.06 0.47 10.76
N VAL A 31 -9.03 0.02 9.50
CA VAL A 31 -7.80 -0.19 8.72
C VAL A 31 -7.00 1.10 8.55
N TYR A 32 -7.68 2.25 8.63
CA TYR A 32 -7.09 3.58 8.48
C TYR A 32 -7.55 4.52 9.59
N GLY A 33 -6.65 5.41 10.03
CA GLY A 33 -6.93 6.49 10.97
C GLY A 33 -7.11 6.06 12.43
N ALA A 34 -7.29 4.78 12.75
CA ALA A 34 -7.25 4.31 14.14
C ALA A 34 -5.83 4.50 14.72
N SER A 35 -5.73 4.57 16.05
CA SER A 35 -4.46 4.80 16.75
C SER A 35 -3.34 3.82 16.33
N GLY A 36 -2.08 4.28 16.40
CA GLY A 36 -0.88 3.51 16.03
C GLY A 36 -0.28 3.89 14.66
N LEU A 37 0.51 2.99 14.06
CA LEU A 37 1.17 3.17 12.75
C LEU A 37 0.21 3.48 11.59
N SER A 38 -1.08 3.17 11.75
CA SER A 38 -2.19 3.43 10.81
C SER A 38 -2.75 4.86 10.90
N ALA A 39 -2.35 5.63 11.91
CA ALA A 39 -2.79 7.00 12.13
C ALA A 39 -2.04 8.00 11.24
N ASP A 40 -0.77 7.72 10.94
CA ASP A 40 0.05 8.55 10.07
C ASP A 40 -0.07 8.08 8.62
N MET A 41 -1.19 8.48 8.00
CA MET A 41 -1.50 8.15 6.61
C MET A 41 -0.39 8.61 5.66
N TRP A 42 0.29 9.72 5.96
CA TRP A 42 1.36 10.24 5.12
C TRP A 42 2.61 9.35 5.16
N ARG A 43 3.01 8.89 6.35
CA ARG A 43 4.11 7.91 6.47
C ARG A 43 3.77 6.58 5.78
N MET A 44 2.51 6.17 5.77
CA MET A 44 2.08 4.99 5.01
C MET A 44 2.26 5.18 3.50
N GLU A 45 1.84 6.32 2.96
CA GLU A 45 1.98 6.64 1.53
C GLU A 45 3.46 6.78 1.14
N LEU A 46 4.28 7.42 1.98
CA LEU A 46 5.72 7.54 1.74
C LEU A 46 6.39 6.16 1.65
N ALA A 47 5.96 5.20 2.49
CA ALA A 47 6.44 3.82 2.41
C ALA A 47 5.99 3.11 1.12
N GLU A 48 4.76 3.36 0.65
CA GLU A 48 4.26 2.83 -0.62
C GLU A 48 5.08 3.36 -1.82
N LEU A 49 5.34 4.68 -1.85
CA LEU A 49 6.20 5.31 -2.86
C LEU A 49 7.65 4.82 -2.80
N ALA A 50 8.18 4.56 -1.59
CA ALA A 50 9.51 4.00 -1.41
C ALA A 50 9.63 2.58 -1.99
N ASN A 51 8.59 1.76 -1.85
CA ASN A 51 8.56 0.42 -2.45
C ASN A 51 8.63 0.49 -3.98
N TYR A 52 7.87 1.38 -4.63
CA TYR A 52 7.94 1.51 -6.09
C TYR A 52 9.34 1.94 -6.56
N ARG A 53 10.00 2.87 -5.84
CA ARG A 53 11.39 3.26 -6.14
C ARG A 53 12.37 2.09 -5.97
N TYR A 54 12.19 1.26 -4.94
CA TYR A 54 12.99 0.05 -4.74
C TYR A 54 12.81 -0.95 -5.89
N PHE A 55 11.58 -1.19 -6.34
CA PHE A 55 11.32 -2.10 -7.47
C PHE A 55 11.82 -1.57 -8.81
N HIS A 56 11.82 -0.24 -9.00
CA HIS A 56 12.48 0.38 -10.14
C HIS A 56 14.00 0.18 -10.09
N GLY A 57 14.63 0.40 -8.93
CA GLY A 57 16.07 0.20 -8.74
C GLY A 57 16.54 -1.25 -8.92
N THR A 58 15.66 -2.23 -8.70
CA THR A 58 15.93 -3.66 -8.93
C THR A 58 15.63 -4.12 -10.37
N GLY A 59 15.26 -3.20 -11.27
CA GLY A 59 14.97 -3.50 -12.68
C GLY A 59 13.65 -4.24 -12.91
N LYS A 60 12.84 -4.44 -11.86
CA LYS A 60 11.53 -5.11 -11.94
C LYS A 60 10.42 -4.19 -12.46
N LEU A 61 10.66 -2.88 -12.49
CA LEU A 61 9.69 -1.87 -12.89
C LEU A 61 10.33 -0.87 -13.86
N SER A 62 9.67 -0.58 -14.97
CA SER A 62 10.11 0.47 -15.90
C SER A 62 9.79 1.88 -15.37
N MET A 63 10.48 2.90 -15.87
CA MET A 63 10.25 4.29 -15.46
C MET A 63 8.81 4.76 -15.75
N ALA A 64 8.21 4.32 -16.86
CA ALA A 64 6.82 4.63 -17.18
C ALA A 64 5.84 4.00 -16.16
N GLN A 65 6.05 2.73 -15.81
CA GLN A 65 5.25 2.05 -14.79
C GLN A 65 5.42 2.69 -13.41
N LEU A 66 6.63 3.15 -13.07
CA LEU A 66 6.89 3.89 -11.84
C LEU A 66 6.02 5.13 -11.73
N PHE A 67 6.01 5.99 -12.76
CA PHE A 67 5.19 7.22 -12.74
C PHE A 67 3.69 6.92 -12.68
N LEU A 68 3.20 5.95 -13.44
CA LEU A 68 1.78 5.56 -13.42
C LEU A 68 1.35 5.03 -12.05
N LEU A 69 2.16 4.15 -11.44
CA LEU A 69 1.86 3.58 -10.12
C LEU A 69 1.94 4.63 -9.01
N GLN A 70 2.92 5.53 -9.05
CA GLN A 70 3.00 6.65 -8.11
C GLN A 70 1.79 7.59 -8.24
N GLY A 71 1.41 7.96 -9.46
CA GLY A 71 0.23 8.79 -9.70
C GLY A 71 -1.05 8.12 -9.19
N TYR A 72 -1.23 6.84 -9.49
CA TYR A 72 -2.37 6.06 -9.00
C TYR A 72 -2.41 5.95 -7.47
N SER A 73 -1.25 5.74 -6.83
CA SER A 73 -1.11 5.69 -5.37
C SER A 73 -1.50 7.01 -4.72
N LEU A 74 -1.04 8.14 -5.28
CA LEU A 74 -1.40 9.48 -4.82
C LEU A 74 -2.90 9.75 -4.93
N VAL A 75 -3.55 9.34 -6.02
CA VAL A 75 -5.02 9.47 -6.17
C VAL A 75 -5.74 8.64 -5.11
N LYS A 76 -5.30 7.40 -4.85
CA LYS A 76 -5.82 6.58 -3.75
C LYS A 76 -5.61 7.25 -2.39
N PHE A 77 -4.45 7.85 -2.16
CA PHE A 77 -4.14 8.57 -0.93
C PHE A 77 -5.07 9.76 -0.71
N LEU A 78 -5.29 10.58 -1.74
CA LEU A 78 -6.24 11.70 -1.68
C LEU A 78 -7.65 11.22 -1.35
N ARG A 79 -8.12 10.14 -2.00
CA ARG A 79 -9.41 9.52 -1.66
C ARG A 79 -9.45 9.05 -0.20
N ARG A 80 -8.40 8.35 0.27
CA ARG A 80 -8.28 7.90 1.67
C ARG A 80 -8.34 9.09 2.64
N LEU A 81 -7.64 10.18 2.33
CA LEU A 81 -7.59 11.38 3.15
C LEU A 81 -8.96 12.08 3.23
N LEU A 82 -9.68 12.19 2.11
CA LEU A 82 -11.03 12.74 2.08
C LEU A 82 -11.98 11.93 2.94
N ILE A 83 -11.98 10.60 2.81
CA ILE A 83 -12.82 9.69 3.62
C ILE A 83 -12.53 9.90 5.11
N VAL A 84 -11.26 9.85 5.54
CA VAL A 84 -10.91 9.97 6.95
C VAL A 84 -11.23 11.36 7.52
N ARG A 85 -11.03 12.44 6.75
CA ARG A 85 -11.32 13.81 7.22
C ARG A 85 -12.80 14.17 7.20
N LEU A 86 -13.57 13.67 6.22
CA LEU A 86 -15.02 13.95 6.09
C LEU A 86 -15.86 13.05 7.00
N LEU A 87 -15.59 11.74 7.08
CA LEU A 87 -16.38 10.82 7.91
C LEU A 87 -16.08 10.90 9.41
N ARG A 88 -14.98 11.55 9.84
CA ARG A 88 -14.68 11.77 11.28
C ARG A 88 -15.14 13.12 11.82
N ARG A 89 -15.72 13.98 10.99
CA ARG A 89 -16.30 15.26 11.41
C ARG A 89 -17.80 15.17 11.73
N VAL A 90 -18.38 13.96 11.67
CA VAL A 90 -19.73 13.61 12.16
C VAL A 90 -19.55 12.70 13.36
#